data_AF-A0A973JIS7-F1
#
_entry.id   AF-A0A973JIS7-F1
#
_cell.length_a   1.000
_cell.length_b   1.000
_cell.length_c   1.000
_cell.angle_alpha   90.00
_cell.angle_beta   90.00
_cell.angle_gamma   90.00
#
_symmetry.space_group_name_H-M   'P 1'
#
loop_
_entity.id
_entity.type
_entity.pdbx_description
1 polymer ?
#
loop_
_entity_poly.entity_id
_entity_poly.type
_entity_poly.pdbx_seq_one_letter_code
_entity_poly.pdbx_strand_id
1 'polypeptide(L)'
;MTMSPTGPPTSATGAAHEQAGSAEYDAFGPWVLPVRSEDEVPALFRPFVGDLSGARIALKVPRPVARRDTDASADLYDALLVLGTDGLTVLRRTPTARGGVSGRTVVADRLVAVVESTDLLDGLLTLHEAGGPPLDVPFNGTSSDVVDGLVRLLRQAWTPPQDGPPPQDGPPPPPTGSVAPGLGDLGPDVGLVSACHDLLAREPAAPGLGGHARSVVVPRGTGPRAVLGRVLHTAWPMHLQGAVVVGDGREV
;
A
#
# COMPACT_ATOMS: atom_id res chain seq x y z
N MET A 1 -71.49 0.51 -0.97
CA MET A 1 -70.58 -0.17 -1.92
C MET A 1 -69.52 0.84 -2.29
N THR A 2 -68.47 0.93 -1.47
CA THR A 2 -67.48 2.02 -1.53
C THR A 2 -66.11 1.35 -1.57
N MET A 3 -65.47 1.42 -2.74
CA MET A 3 -64.15 0.84 -2.95
C MET A 3 -63.10 1.62 -2.15
N SER A 4 -62.34 0.91 -1.33
CA SER A 4 -61.07 1.41 -0.77
C SER A 4 -59.93 0.91 -1.65
N PRO A 5 -59.07 1.78 -2.22
CA PRO A 5 -57.79 1.35 -2.72
C PRO A 5 -56.77 1.44 -1.59
N THR A 6 -56.27 0.29 -1.12
CA THR A 6 -55.08 0.22 -0.27
C THR A 6 -53.89 -0.17 -1.13
N GLY A 7 -52.90 0.71 -1.17
CA GLY A 7 -51.53 0.44 -1.59
C GLY A 7 -50.81 1.74 -1.96
N PRO A 8 -49.47 1.81 -1.94
CA PRO A 8 -48.44 0.97 -1.28
C PRO A 8 -47.49 1.90 -0.43
N PRO A 9 -46.23 1.54 -0.04
CA PRO A 9 -45.13 1.43 -1.01
C PRO A 9 -44.07 0.33 -0.69
N THR A 10 -43.84 -0.55 -1.65
CA THR A 10 -42.62 -1.37 -1.78
C THR A 10 -41.67 -0.69 -2.78
N SER A 11 -41.27 0.56 -2.51
CA SER A 11 -40.46 1.36 -3.47
C SER A 11 -39.29 2.12 -2.84
N ALA A 12 -39.19 2.14 -1.50
CA ALA A 12 -38.12 2.86 -0.81
C ALA A 12 -36.75 2.17 -0.94
N THR A 13 -36.71 0.84 -0.95
CA THR A 13 -35.45 0.07 -0.98
C THR A 13 -34.76 0.12 -2.35
N GLY A 14 -35.53 0.13 -3.44
CA GLY A 14 -34.97 0.21 -4.80
C GLY A 14 -34.35 1.57 -5.10
N ALA A 15 -35.07 2.65 -4.76
CA ALA A 15 -34.59 4.02 -4.98
C ALA A 15 -33.31 4.33 -4.17
N ALA A 16 -33.19 3.81 -2.95
CA ALA A 16 -31.99 3.98 -2.14
C ALA A 16 -30.77 3.25 -2.71
N HIS A 17 -30.96 2.03 -3.23
CA HIS A 17 -29.88 1.28 -3.91
C HIS A 17 -29.44 1.95 -5.22
N GLU A 18 -30.40 2.49 -5.99
CA GLU A 18 -30.13 3.17 -7.26
C GLU A 18 -29.43 4.53 -7.06
N GLN A 19 -29.82 5.29 -6.04
CA GLN A 19 -29.14 6.52 -5.62
C GLN A 19 -27.74 6.24 -5.07
N ALA A 20 -27.56 5.19 -4.27
CA ALA A 20 -26.25 4.80 -3.75
C ALA A 20 -25.30 4.35 -4.89
N GLY A 21 -25.78 3.59 -5.87
CA GLY A 21 -25.01 3.19 -7.04
C GLY A 21 -24.58 4.38 -7.90
N SER A 22 -25.47 5.37 -8.11
CA SER A 22 -25.11 6.59 -8.83
C SER A 22 -24.06 7.43 -8.09
N ALA A 23 -24.18 7.59 -6.77
CA ALA A 23 -23.20 8.32 -5.97
C ALA A 23 -21.83 7.63 -5.93
N GLU A 24 -21.82 6.29 -5.81
CA GLU A 24 -20.60 5.48 -5.89
C GLU A 24 -19.90 5.63 -7.24
N TYR A 25 -20.68 5.61 -8.33
CA TYR A 25 -20.19 5.81 -9.69
C TYR A 25 -19.69 7.23 -9.96
N ASP A 26 -20.33 8.25 -9.39
CA ASP A 26 -19.91 9.64 -9.56
C ASP A 26 -18.61 9.96 -8.83
N ALA A 27 -18.38 9.31 -7.68
CA ALA A 27 -17.14 9.39 -6.93
C ALA A 27 -16.03 8.45 -7.47
N PHE A 28 -16.35 7.59 -8.44
CA PHE A 28 -15.39 6.61 -8.96
C PHE A 28 -14.30 7.27 -9.80
N GLY A 29 -13.07 6.97 -9.42
CA GLY A 29 -11.84 7.38 -10.10
C GLY A 29 -10.72 6.41 -9.77
N PRO A 30 -9.50 6.67 -10.27
CA PRO A 30 -8.37 5.77 -10.06
C PRO A 30 -7.80 5.83 -8.63
N TRP A 31 -8.35 6.65 -7.74
CA TRP A 31 -7.77 6.94 -6.43
C TRP A 31 -8.29 6.02 -5.33
N VAL A 32 -7.41 5.63 -4.40
CA VAL A 32 -7.78 5.01 -3.13
C VAL A 32 -8.44 6.06 -2.25
N LEU A 33 -9.63 5.75 -1.72
CA LEU A 33 -10.42 6.69 -0.94
C LEU A 33 -10.66 6.16 0.49
N PRO A 34 -10.62 7.04 1.51
CA PRO A 34 -11.06 6.65 2.84
C PRO A 34 -12.58 6.40 2.85
N VAL A 35 -12.98 5.48 3.72
CA VAL A 35 -14.37 5.21 4.08
C VAL A 35 -14.60 5.77 5.48
N ARG A 36 -15.45 6.79 5.59
CA ARG A 36 -15.69 7.54 6.83
C ARG A 36 -16.97 7.12 7.55
N SER A 37 -17.85 6.42 6.87
CA SER A 37 -19.10 5.89 7.41
C SER A 37 -19.48 4.59 6.71
N GLU A 38 -20.40 3.83 7.30
CA GLU A 38 -20.90 2.58 6.71
C GLU A 38 -21.55 2.78 5.33
N ASP A 39 -22.18 3.93 5.09
CA ASP A 39 -22.80 4.25 3.80
C ASP A 39 -21.77 4.38 2.67
N GLU A 40 -20.54 4.80 3.00
CA GLU A 40 -19.43 4.95 2.03
C GLU A 40 -18.75 3.62 1.66
N VAL A 41 -19.07 2.53 2.38
CA VAL A 41 -18.59 1.18 2.06
C VAL A 41 -19.20 0.74 0.72
N PRO A 42 -18.38 0.28 -0.26
CA PRO A 42 -18.91 -0.22 -1.52
C PRO A 42 -19.92 -1.35 -1.32
N ALA A 43 -21.01 -1.34 -2.09
CA ALA A 43 -22.15 -2.24 -1.88
C ALA A 43 -21.74 -3.72 -1.80
N LEU A 44 -20.75 -4.13 -2.62
CA LEU A 44 -20.19 -5.48 -2.64
C LEU A 44 -19.63 -5.92 -1.28
N PHE A 45 -19.00 -5.02 -0.53
CA PHE A 45 -18.30 -5.35 0.73
C PHE A 45 -19.16 -5.16 1.99
N ARG A 46 -20.29 -4.44 1.90
CA ARG A 46 -21.16 -4.15 3.06
C ARG A 46 -21.56 -5.38 3.87
N PRO A 47 -21.90 -6.55 3.27
CA PRO A 47 -22.26 -7.74 4.04
C PRO A 47 -21.10 -8.37 4.82
N PHE A 48 -19.85 -7.95 4.54
CA PHE A 48 -18.63 -8.60 5.00
C PHE A 48 -17.75 -7.72 5.90
N VAL A 49 -17.95 -6.40 5.89
CA VAL A 49 -17.07 -5.43 6.57
C VAL A 49 -17.19 -5.46 8.11
N GLY A 50 -18.31 -5.95 8.65
CA GLY A 50 -18.57 -5.90 10.09
C GLY A 50 -18.78 -4.47 10.59
N ASP A 51 -18.52 -4.23 11.88
CA ASP A 51 -18.63 -2.89 12.50
C ASP A 51 -17.35 -2.08 12.26
N LEU A 52 -17.50 -0.87 11.70
CA LEU A 52 -16.40 0.06 11.44
C LEU A 52 -16.07 0.97 12.63
N SER A 53 -16.86 0.96 13.72
CA SER A 53 -16.69 1.86 14.86
C SER A 53 -15.32 1.74 15.55
N GLY A 54 -14.70 0.56 15.50
CA GLY A 54 -13.36 0.29 16.02
C GLY A 54 -12.22 0.45 15.00
N ALA A 55 -12.52 0.81 13.74
CA ALA A 55 -11.51 0.95 12.71
C ALA A 55 -10.71 2.25 12.88
N ARG A 56 -9.38 2.15 12.84
CA ARG A 56 -8.47 3.31 12.81
C ARG A 56 -8.51 4.00 11.45
N ILE A 57 -8.60 3.21 10.38
CA ILE A 57 -8.80 3.67 9.01
C ILE A 57 -9.44 2.56 8.18
N ALA A 58 -10.32 2.92 7.25
CA ALA A 58 -10.83 2.04 6.22
C ALA A 58 -10.61 2.69 4.85
N LEU A 59 -10.09 1.95 3.88
CA LEU A 59 -9.76 2.42 2.53
C LEU A 59 -10.40 1.52 1.48
N LYS A 60 -11.09 2.11 0.51
CA LYS A 60 -11.59 1.40 -0.68
C LYS A 60 -10.62 1.58 -1.85
N VAL A 61 -10.26 0.46 -2.48
CA VAL A 61 -9.28 0.39 -3.58
C VAL A 61 -10.02 0.19 -4.89
N PRO A 62 -9.94 1.14 -5.84
CA PRO A 62 -10.69 1.10 -7.08
C PRO A 62 -10.19 -0.01 -8.01
N ARG A 63 -11.07 -0.47 -8.90
CA ARG A 63 -10.72 -1.39 -9.98
C ARG A 63 -9.94 -0.67 -11.08
N PRO A 64 -8.97 -1.33 -11.72
CA PRO A 64 -8.27 -0.80 -12.90
C PRO A 64 -9.15 -0.93 -14.15
N VAL A 65 -10.31 -0.28 -14.16
CA VAL A 65 -11.27 -0.25 -15.28
C VAL A 65 -11.56 1.20 -15.67
N ALA A 66 -11.70 1.46 -16.96
CA ALA A 66 -12.03 2.81 -17.40
C ALA A 66 -13.50 3.10 -17.09
N ARG A 67 -13.79 4.30 -16.56
CA ARG A 67 -15.16 4.72 -16.21
C ARG A 67 -16.15 4.58 -17.37
N ARG A 68 -15.70 4.87 -18.60
CA ARG A 68 -16.50 4.71 -19.83
C ARG A 68 -16.92 3.27 -20.14
N ASP A 69 -16.23 2.29 -19.56
CA ASP A 69 -16.48 0.86 -19.74
C ASP A 69 -17.22 0.27 -18.51
N THR A 70 -17.74 1.13 -17.63
CA THR A 70 -18.49 0.76 -16.42
C THR A 70 -19.81 1.51 -16.35
N ASP A 71 -20.77 0.96 -15.59
CA ASP A 71 -22.03 1.63 -15.26
C ASP A 71 -22.24 1.64 -13.74
N ALA A 72 -23.29 2.33 -13.29
CA ALA A 72 -23.61 2.49 -11.87
C ALA A 72 -24.03 1.19 -11.15
N SER A 73 -24.23 0.09 -11.89
CA SER A 73 -24.53 -1.23 -11.32
C SER A 73 -23.30 -2.13 -11.18
N ALA A 74 -22.17 -1.75 -11.77
CA ALA A 74 -20.95 -2.53 -11.71
C ALA A 74 -20.28 -2.42 -10.33
N ASP A 75 -19.63 -3.50 -9.89
CA ASP A 75 -18.70 -3.41 -8.75
C ASP A 75 -17.50 -2.56 -9.18
N LEU A 76 -17.28 -1.40 -8.55
CA LEU A 76 -16.23 -0.45 -8.95
C LEU A 76 -14.93 -0.60 -8.16
N TYR A 77 -14.93 -1.35 -7.07
CA TYR A 77 -13.79 -1.51 -6.16
C TYR A 77 -13.33 -2.97 -6.09
N ASP A 78 -12.02 -3.17 -6.11
CA ASP A 78 -11.40 -4.50 -6.05
C ASP A 78 -11.07 -4.92 -4.63
N ALA A 79 -10.84 -3.98 -3.72
CA ALA A 79 -10.58 -4.28 -2.33
C ALA A 79 -11.11 -3.22 -1.35
N LEU A 80 -11.36 -3.66 -0.12
CA LEU A 80 -11.59 -2.83 1.05
C LEU A 80 -10.57 -3.23 2.12
N LEU A 81 -9.79 -2.25 2.58
CA LEU A 81 -8.78 -2.40 3.63
C LEU A 81 -9.37 -1.80 4.90
N VAL A 82 -9.34 -2.54 6.02
CA VAL A 82 -9.83 -2.08 7.31
C VAL A 82 -8.77 -2.35 8.37
N LEU A 83 -8.12 -1.29 8.86
CA LEU A 83 -7.19 -1.37 9.97
C LEU A 83 -7.95 -1.23 11.28
N GLY A 84 -8.13 -2.34 12.00
CA GLY A 84 -8.74 -2.37 13.33
C GLY A 84 -7.70 -2.26 14.45
N THR A 85 -8.08 -2.71 15.64
CA THR A 85 -7.17 -2.87 16.78
C THR A 85 -6.26 -4.08 16.66
N ASP A 86 -6.78 -5.16 16.06
CA ASP A 86 -6.11 -6.47 16.08
C ASP A 86 -5.24 -6.71 14.84
N GLY A 87 -5.39 -5.88 13.81
CA GLY A 87 -4.67 -6.00 12.55
C GLY A 87 -5.41 -5.39 11.38
N LEU A 88 -4.94 -5.74 10.18
CA LEU A 88 -5.48 -5.27 8.92
C LEU A 88 -6.28 -6.35 8.22
N THR A 89 -7.58 -6.11 8.06
CA THR A 89 -8.47 -6.94 7.26
C THR A 89 -8.50 -6.43 5.83
N VAL A 90 -8.26 -7.33 4.88
CA VAL A 90 -8.35 -7.09 3.44
C VAL A 90 -9.49 -7.92 2.90
N LEU A 91 -10.56 -7.25 2.48
CA LEU A 91 -11.65 -7.85 1.70
C LEU A 91 -11.36 -7.61 0.23
N ARG A 92 -11.40 -8.67 -0.59
CA ARG A 92 -11.09 -8.61 -2.01
C ARG A 92 -12.23 -9.17 -2.82
N ARG A 93 -12.55 -8.48 -3.92
CA ARG A 93 -13.46 -9.00 -4.92
C ARG A 93 -12.89 -10.30 -5.49
N THR A 94 -13.67 -11.37 -5.44
CA THR A 94 -13.30 -12.70 -5.93
C THR A 94 -14.54 -13.35 -6.53
N PRO A 95 -14.74 -13.25 -7.87
CA PRO A 95 -15.97 -13.71 -8.52
C PRO A 95 -16.34 -15.17 -8.26
N THR A 96 -15.35 -16.02 -7.96
CA THR A 96 -15.52 -17.44 -7.67
C THR A 96 -15.82 -17.73 -6.19
N ALA A 97 -15.66 -16.75 -5.30
CA ALA A 97 -15.96 -16.89 -3.88
C ALA A 97 -17.47 -16.76 -3.61
N ARG A 98 -17.92 -17.37 -2.52
CA ARG A 98 -19.33 -17.23 -2.08
C ARG A 98 -19.61 -15.77 -1.75
N GLY A 99 -20.56 -15.17 -2.47
CA GLY A 99 -20.90 -13.75 -2.32
C GLY A 99 -19.91 -12.80 -3.00
N GLY A 100 -19.02 -13.31 -3.87
CA GLY A 100 -18.14 -12.49 -4.70
C GLY A 100 -16.98 -11.83 -3.97
N VAL A 101 -16.75 -12.17 -2.69
CA VAL A 101 -15.73 -11.56 -1.83
C VAL A 101 -14.94 -12.64 -1.09
N SER A 102 -13.63 -12.48 -1.01
CA SER A 102 -12.75 -13.21 -0.09
C SER A 102 -12.18 -12.25 0.94
N GLY A 103 -11.92 -12.72 2.16
CA GLY A 103 -11.36 -11.91 3.24
C GLY A 103 -10.12 -12.56 3.83
N ARG A 104 -9.10 -11.76 4.13
CA ARG A 104 -7.92 -12.16 4.89
C ARG A 104 -7.58 -11.08 5.91
N THR A 105 -7.31 -11.49 7.15
CA THR A 105 -6.82 -10.58 8.20
C THR A 105 -5.36 -10.88 8.48
N VAL A 106 -4.51 -9.86 8.40
CA VAL A 106 -3.13 -9.90 8.86
C VAL A 106 -3.11 -9.34 10.28
N VAL A 107 -2.87 -10.21 11.25
CA VAL A 107 -2.80 -9.84 12.68
C VAL A 107 -1.53 -9.03 12.91
N ALA A 108 -1.62 -7.95 13.71
CA ALA A 108 -0.50 -7.06 13.96
C ALA A 108 0.75 -7.79 14.49
N ASP A 109 0.58 -8.71 15.44
CA ASP A 109 1.69 -9.47 16.06
C ASP A 109 2.39 -10.44 15.10
N ARG A 110 1.81 -10.73 13.94
CA ARG A 110 2.40 -11.62 12.92
C ARG A 110 2.95 -10.88 11.73
N LEU A 111 2.71 -9.56 11.63
CA LEU A 111 3.27 -8.74 10.59
C LEU A 111 4.79 -8.63 10.82
N VAL A 112 5.58 -9.00 9.80
CA VAL A 112 7.05 -8.96 9.88
C VAL A 112 7.65 -7.89 8.98
N ALA A 113 6.96 -7.54 7.89
CA ALA A 113 7.37 -6.46 7.01
C ALA A 113 6.18 -5.88 6.25
N VAL A 114 6.28 -4.60 5.94
CA VAL A 114 5.39 -3.89 5.02
C VAL A 114 6.26 -3.30 3.93
N VAL A 115 5.94 -3.63 2.68
CA VAL A 115 6.65 -3.11 1.51
C VAL A 115 5.68 -2.26 0.71
N GLU A 116 6.05 -1.02 0.46
CA GLU A 116 5.37 -0.15 -0.50
C GLU A 116 6.32 0.13 -1.66
N SER A 117 5.82 -0.05 -2.88
CA SER A 117 6.55 0.31 -4.09
C SER A 117 5.63 1.00 -5.08
N THR A 118 6.14 2.05 -5.71
CA THR A 118 5.41 2.81 -6.74
C THR A 118 6.31 3.03 -7.95
N ASP A 119 5.85 2.60 -9.12
CA ASP A 119 6.39 2.94 -10.43
C ASP A 119 5.35 3.76 -11.20
N LEU A 120 5.53 5.08 -11.23
CA LEU A 120 4.57 6.01 -11.83
C LEU A 120 3.14 5.86 -11.27
N LEU A 121 2.24 5.25 -12.03
CA LEU A 121 0.84 5.03 -11.67
C LEU A 121 0.60 3.63 -11.11
N ASP A 122 1.60 2.76 -11.12
CA ASP A 122 1.51 1.39 -10.64
C ASP A 122 2.07 1.33 -9.22
N GLY A 123 1.16 1.30 -8.24
CA GLY A 123 1.47 1.13 -6.82
C GLY A 123 1.21 -0.29 -6.35
N LEU A 124 2.02 -0.77 -5.42
CA LEU A 124 1.84 -2.07 -4.77
C LEU A 124 2.16 -1.96 -3.28
N LEU A 125 1.20 -2.35 -2.45
CA LEU A 125 1.38 -2.58 -1.03
C LEU A 125 1.45 -4.09 -0.78
N THR A 126 2.55 -4.56 -0.21
CA THR A 126 2.74 -5.96 0.16
C THR A 126 2.91 -6.09 1.66
N LEU A 127 2.11 -6.96 2.27
CA LEU A 127 2.19 -7.28 3.69
C LEU A 127 2.79 -8.68 3.86
N HIS A 128 3.84 -8.79 4.66
CA HIS A 128 4.47 -10.06 4.98
C HIS A 128 4.08 -10.49 6.39
N GLU A 129 3.53 -11.71 6.49
CA GLU A 129 3.20 -12.36 7.75
C GLU A 129 4.22 -13.47 8.04
N ALA A 130 4.58 -13.66 9.30
CA ALA A 130 5.45 -14.76 9.72
C ALA A 130 4.89 -16.12 9.27
N GLY A 131 5.63 -16.81 8.39
CA GLY A 131 5.26 -18.14 7.88
C GLY A 131 4.10 -18.17 6.88
N GLY A 132 3.60 -17.01 6.44
CA GLY A 132 2.51 -16.89 5.48
C GLY A 132 2.96 -16.41 4.10
N PRO A 133 2.15 -16.62 3.05
CA PRO A 133 2.40 -15.99 1.76
C PRO A 133 2.19 -14.46 1.87
N PRO A 134 2.93 -13.67 1.07
CA PRO A 134 2.72 -12.23 0.99
C PRO A 134 1.28 -11.90 0.59
N LEU A 135 0.75 -10.80 1.11
CA LEU A 135 -0.53 -10.26 0.73
C LEU A 135 -0.35 -8.98 -0.08
N ASP A 136 -0.65 -9.08 -1.37
CA ASP A 136 -0.47 -8.01 -2.34
C ASP A 136 -1.77 -7.24 -2.59
N VAL A 137 -1.69 -5.92 -2.45
CA VAL A 137 -2.76 -4.96 -2.71
C VAL A 137 -2.26 -3.95 -3.74
N PRO A 138 -2.56 -4.15 -5.04
CA PRO A 138 -2.24 -3.17 -6.05
C PRO A 138 -3.10 -1.92 -5.86
N PHE A 139 -2.53 -0.76 -6.13
CA PHE A 139 -3.21 0.53 -6.07
C PHE A 139 -2.66 1.47 -7.15
N ASN A 140 -3.32 2.61 -7.38
CA ASN A 140 -2.79 3.61 -8.30
C ASN A 140 -1.76 4.50 -7.58
N GLY A 141 -0.56 4.67 -8.13
CA GLY A 141 0.53 5.47 -7.56
C GLY A 141 0.16 6.91 -7.18
N THR A 142 -0.88 7.51 -7.78
CA THR A 142 -1.42 8.81 -7.34
C THR A 142 -2.04 8.79 -5.94
N SER A 143 -2.24 7.60 -5.37
CA SER A 143 -2.77 7.39 -4.02
C SER A 143 -1.69 7.04 -3.00
N SER A 144 -0.40 7.17 -3.35
CA SER A 144 0.72 6.82 -2.45
C SER A 144 0.58 7.52 -1.10
N ASP A 145 0.25 8.82 -1.05
CA ASP A 145 0.06 9.55 0.21
C ASP A 145 -0.99 8.92 1.15
N VAL A 146 -2.07 8.36 0.59
CA VAL A 146 -3.13 7.70 1.37
C VAL A 146 -2.67 6.34 1.87
N VAL A 147 -1.93 5.60 1.04
CA VAL A 147 -1.34 4.29 1.39
C VAL A 147 -0.22 4.47 2.42
N ASP A 148 0.67 5.44 2.26
CA ASP A 148 1.65 5.89 3.24
C ASP A 148 1.00 6.18 4.60
N GLY A 149 -0.17 6.85 4.58
CA GLY A 149 -0.98 7.09 5.77
C GLY A 149 -1.43 5.82 6.48
N LEU A 150 -1.85 4.80 5.72
CA LEU A 150 -2.18 3.47 6.24
C LEU A 150 -0.94 2.77 6.80
N VAL A 151 0.19 2.76 6.07
CA VAL A 151 1.45 2.14 6.49
C VAL A 151 1.93 2.73 7.81
N ARG A 152 1.85 4.05 7.96
CA ARG A 152 2.16 4.72 9.23
C ARG A 152 1.26 4.26 10.38
N LEU A 153 -0.04 4.12 10.15
CA LEU A 153 -0.98 3.64 11.18
C LEU A 153 -0.75 2.16 11.53
N LEU A 154 -0.37 1.34 10.54
CA LEU A 154 0.05 -0.04 10.73
C LEU A 154 1.29 -0.11 11.63
N ARG A 155 2.34 0.67 11.32
CA ARG A 155 3.57 0.74 12.12
C ARG A 155 3.32 1.22 13.55
N GLN A 156 2.33 2.09 13.76
CA GLN A 156 1.91 2.52 15.11
C GLN A 156 1.10 1.47 15.88
N ALA A 157 0.36 0.62 15.18
CA ALA A 157 -0.38 -0.49 15.79
C ALA A 157 0.53 -1.69 16.09
N TRP A 158 1.61 -1.81 15.33
CA TRP A 158 2.54 -2.92 15.39
C TRP A 158 3.60 -2.73 16.48
N THR A 159 3.82 -3.79 17.26
CA THR A 159 5.03 -3.96 18.05
C THR A 159 5.82 -5.11 17.43
N PRO A 160 7.03 -4.88 16.89
CA PRO A 160 7.81 -5.95 16.31
C PRO A 160 8.08 -7.03 17.36
N PRO A 161 8.00 -8.33 17.00
CA PRO A 161 8.50 -9.40 17.85
C PRO A 161 9.96 -9.11 18.20
N GLN A 162 10.26 -8.92 19.48
CA GLN A 162 11.63 -8.74 19.95
C GLN A 162 12.34 -10.11 19.92
N ASP A 163 12.89 -10.48 18.77
CA ASP A 163 13.81 -11.62 18.68
C ASP A 163 15.21 -11.15 19.12
N GLY A 164 15.39 -10.99 20.43
CA GLY A 164 16.66 -10.66 21.05
C GLY A 164 16.55 -10.55 22.57
N PRO A 165 17.64 -10.80 23.33
CA PRO A 165 17.65 -10.50 24.76
C PRO A 165 17.34 -9.00 24.97
N PRO A 166 16.58 -8.65 26.03
CA PRO A 166 16.23 -7.25 26.30
C PRO A 166 17.48 -6.37 26.30
N PRO A 167 17.42 -5.17 25.71
CA PRO A 167 18.56 -4.25 25.73
C PRO A 167 18.94 -4.02 27.19
N GLN A 168 20.19 -4.35 27.54
CA GLN A 168 20.73 -4.01 28.85
C GLN A 168 20.64 -2.49 29.01
N ASP A 169 20.22 -2.02 30.20
CA ASP A 169 19.96 -0.61 30.59
C ASP A 169 21.15 0.34 30.37
N GLY A 170 21.49 0.56 29.11
CA GLY A 170 22.53 1.46 28.65
C GLY A 170 22.11 2.06 27.31
N PRO A 171 22.54 3.29 27.00
CA PRO A 171 22.32 3.85 25.68
C PRO A 171 22.87 2.88 24.64
N PRO A 172 22.12 2.56 23.57
CA PRO A 172 22.60 1.67 22.53
C PRO A 172 23.95 2.21 22.02
N PRO A 173 24.97 1.37 21.86
CA PRO A 173 26.23 1.82 21.28
C PRO A 173 25.89 2.42 19.90
N PRO A 174 26.41 3.62 19.57
CA PRO A 174 26.18 4.19 18.25
C PRO A 174 26.62 3.15 17.21
N PRO A 175 25.85 2.95 16.12
CA PRO A 175 26.18 1.99 15.08
C PRO A 175 27.61 2.26 14.63
N THR A 176 28.51 1.33 14.97
CA THR A 176 29.95 1.54 14.78
C THR A 176 30.24 1.27 13.31
N GLY A 177 30.19 2.32 12.49
CA GLY A 177 30.69 2.28 11.11
C GLY A 177 29.69 2.48 9.97
N SER A 178 28.46 2.96 10.21
CA SER A 178 27.64 3.49 9.11
C SER A 178 27.77 5.01 9.08
N VAL A 179 28.68 5.51 8.26
CA VAL A 179 28.52 6.88 7.74
C VAL A 179 27.42 6.74 6.71
N ALA A 180 26.20 7.10 7.09
CA ALA A 180 25.15 7.37 6.12
C ALA A 180 25.77 8.28 5.05
N PRO A 181 25.71 7.94 3.75
CA PRO A 181 26.16 8.86 2.72
C PRO A 181 25.45 10.19 2.99
N GLY A 182 26.19 11.29 3.01
CA GLY A 182 25.52 12.59 3.02
C GLY A 182 24.60 12.62 1.80
N LEU A 183 23.44 13.28 1.86
CA LEU A 183 22.55 13.32 0.69
C LEU A 183 23.25 13.86 -0.57
N GLY A 184 24.32 14.66 -0.40
CA GLY A 184 25.21 15.08 -1.50
C GLY A 184 26.02 13.96 -2.16
N ASP A 185 26.24 12.84 -1.47
CA ASP A 185 26.93 11.65 -1.96
C ASP A 185 26.04 10.76 -2.85
N LEU A 186 24.72 11.00 -2.87
CA LEU A 186 23.77 10.28 -3.74
C LEU A 186 23.79 10.76 -5.20
N GLY A 187 24.58 11.78 -5.50
CA GLY A 187 24.75 12.32 -6.84
C GLY A 187 23.52 13.14 -7.31
N PRO A 188 23.29 13.26 -8.63
CA PRO A 188 22.24 14.11 -9.19
C PRO A 188 20.83 13.48 -9.12
N ASP A 189 20.63 12.41 -8.35
CA ASP A 189 19.35 11.72 -8.27
C ASP A 189 18.37 12.50 -7.36
N VAL A 190 17.75 13.53 -7.94
CA VAL A 190 16.80 14.41 -7.24
C VAL A 190 15.63 13.59 -6.68
N GLY A 191 15.21 12.52 -7.35
CA GLY A 191 14.10 11.67 -6.91
C GLY A 191 14.45 10.94 -5.61
N LEU A 192 15.57 10.22 -5.59
CA LEU A 192 16.04 9.50 -4.41
C LEU A 192 16.33 10.44 -3.23
N VAL A 193 16.96 11.59 -3.51
CA VAL A 193 17.28 12.61 -2.50
C VAL A 193 16.00 13.20 -1.90
N SER A 194 15.00 13.51 -2.72
CA SER A 194 13.71 14.05 -2.25
C SER A 194 12.96 13.01 -1.41
N ALA A 195 12.88 11.76 -1.89
CA ALA A 195 12.25 10.66 -1.15
C ALA A 195 12.93 10.42 0.21
N CYS A 196 14.27 10.50 0.26
CA CYS A 196 15.03 10.40 1.50
C CYS A 196 14.73 11.57 2.45
N HIS A 197 14.66 12.81 1.94
CA HIS A 197 14.26 13.96 2.74
C HIS A 197 12.85 13.83 3.31
N ASP A 198 11.89 13.40 2.50
CA ASP A 198 10.50 13.20 2.92
C ASP A 198 10.40 12.09 3.98
N LEU A 199 11.20 11.03 3.85
CA LEU A 199 11.29 9.97 4.85
C LEU A 199 11.90 10.47 6.16
N LEU A 200 13.03 11.19 6.12
CA LEU A 200 13.68 11.74 7.32
C LEU A 200 12.86 12.84 7.99
N ALA A 201 12.05 13.60 7.22
CA ALA A 201 11.11 14.56 7.78
C ALA A 201 9.98 13.87 8.56
N ARG A 202 9.54 12.70 8.10
CA ARG A 202 8.52 11.87 8.77
C ARG A 202 9.10 11.07 9.94
N GLU A 203 10.33 10.61 9.83
CA GLU A 203 11.01 9.73 10.77
C GLU A 203 12.39 10.30 11.18
N PRO A 204 12.42 11.42 11.92
CA PRO A 204 13.67 12.09 12.27
C PRO A 204 14.57 11.26 13.20
N ALA A 205 14.04 10.20 13.79
CA ALA A 205 14.77 9.30 14.69
C ALA A 205 15.40 8.09 13.98
N ALA A 206 15.13 7.86 12.69
CA ALA A 206 15.68 6.74 11.94
C ALA A 206 17.11 7.04 11.44
N PRO A 207 18.17 6.46 12.03
CA PRO A 207 19.52 6.61 11.49
C PRO A 207 19.65 6.03 10.08
N GLY A 208 20.48 6.68 9.26
CA GLY A 208 20.94 6.12 7.99
C GLY A 208 21.87 4.93 8.22
N LEU A 209 21.48 3.77 7.71
CA LEU A 209 22.22 2.51 7.80
C LEU A 209 23.19 2.32 6.63
N GLY A 210 22.96 3.04 5.52
CA GLY A 210 23.87 3.02 4.38
C GLY A 210 23.20 3.52 3.11
N GLY A 211 23.94 3.52 2.01
CA GLY A 211 23.40 3.84 0.70
C GLY A 211 24.49 3.93 -0.35
N HIS A 212 24.08 4.05 -1.60
CA HIS A 212 24.97 4.32 -2.71
C HIS A 212 24.26 5.14 -3.79
N ALA A 213 25.03 5.97 -4.48
CA ALA A 213 24.56 6.70 -5.65
C ALA A 213 24.24 5.75 -6.81
N ARG A 214 23.46 6.27 -7.76
CA ARG A 214 23.33 5.67 -9.09
C ARG A 214 24.71 5.61 -9.75
N SER A 215 25.11 4.43 -10.21
CA SER A 215 26.42 4.21 -10.82
C SER A 215 26.30 3.46 -12.14
N VAL A 216 27.23 3.72 -13.06
CA VAL A 216 27.32 2.99 -14.33
C VAL A 216 28.08 1.68 -14.09
N VAL A 217 27.50 0.55 -14.50
CA VAL A 217 28.09 -0.77 -14.29
C VAL A 217 28.77 -1.25 -15.56
N VAL A 218 30.10 -1.35 -15.52
CA VAL A 218 30.87 -1.83 -16.68
C VAL A 218 30.88 -3.37 -16.69
N PRO A 219 30.51 -4.02 -17.82
CA PRO A 219 30.60 -5.47 -17.96
C PRO A 219 32.05 -5.94 -17.73
N ARG A 220 32.23 -6.88 -16.78
CA ARG A 220 33.53 -7.51 -16.52
C ARG A 220 33.67 -8.80 -17.35
N GLY A 221 34.85 -9.02 -17.91
CA GLY A 221 35.16 -10.22 -18.68
C GLY A 221 36.40 -10.07 -19.57
N THR A 222 36.97 -11.21 -19.96
CA THR A 222 38.10 -11.32 -20.89
C THR A 222 37.67 -11.98 -22.20
N GLY A 223 38.39 -11.71 -23.29
CA GLY A 223 38.11 -12.27 -24.61
C GLY A 223 37.21 -11.41 -25.52
N PRO A 224 36.98 -11.85 -26.77
CA PRO A 224 36.35 -11.04 -27.82
C PRO A 224 34.89 -10.68 -27.52
N ARG A 225 34.14 -11.56 -26.84
CA ARG A 225 32.77 -11.25 -26.38
C ARG A 225 32.72 -10.13 -25.35
N ALA A 226 33.70 -10.05 -24.45
CA ALA A 226 33.77 -9.00 -23.45
C ALA A 226 34.14 -7.64 -24.09
N VAL A 227 34.95 -7.65 -25.15
CA VAL A 227 35.22 -6.43 -25.95
C VAL A 227 33.95 -5.96 -26.64
N LEU A 228 33.23 -6.85 -27.32
CA LEU A 228 31.94 -6.51 -27.95
C LEU A 228 30.93 -5.99 -26.93
N GLY A 229 30.84 -6.62 -25.76
CA GLY A 229 29.99 -6.17 -24.65
C GLY A 229 30.36 -4.77 -24.14
N ARG A 230 31.65 -4.43 -24.06
CA ARG A 230 32.10 -3.07 -23.69
C ARG A 230 31.77 -2.03 -24.75
N VAL A 231 31.89 -2.39 -26.04
CA VAL A 231 31.53 -1.48 -27.15
C VAL A 231 30.03 -1.22 -27.15
N LEU A 232 29.21 -2.26 -26.99
CA LEU A 232 27.75 -2.12 -26.87
C LEU A 232 27.37 -1.29 -25.65
N HIS A 233 28.07 -1.45 -24.53
CA HIS A 233 27.84 -0.67 -23.31
C HIS A 233 28.14 0.82 -23.47
N THR A 234 29.03 1.22 -24.38
CA THR A 234 29.24 2.64 -24.70
C THR A 234 28.01 3.26 -25.38
N ALA A 235 27.29 2.48 -26.19
CA ALA A 235 26.07 2.92 -26.85
C ALA A 235 24.83 2.78 -25.94
N TRP A 236 24.83 1.77 -25.05
CA TRP A 236 23.75 1.49 -24.10
C TRP A 236 24.33 1.22 -22.70
N PRO A 237 24.61 2.27 -21.92
CA PRO A 237 25.16 2.11 -20.58
C PRO A 237 24.14 1.43 -19.65
N MET A 238 24.62 0.46 -18.87
CA MET A 238 23.86 -0.16 -17.80
C MET A 238 24.06 0.63 -16.52
N HIS A 239 22.97 0.88 -15.80
CA HIS A 239 22.99 1.62 -14.55
C HIS A 239 22.54 0.73 -13.40
N LEU A 240 23.28 0.79 -12.29
CA LEU A 240 22.80 0.41 -10.98
C LEU A 240 22.11 1.64 -10.39
N GLN A 241 20.83 1.52 -10.05
CA GLN A 241 20.07 2.62 -9.43
C GLN A 241 20.61 2.96 -8.06
N GLY A 242 20.42 4.20 -7.59
CA GLY A 242 20.80 4.56 -6.23
C GLY A 242 19.90 3.87 -5.21
N ALA A 243 20.42 3.69 -3.99
CA ALA A 243 19.66 3.15 -2.87
C ALA A 243 20.07 3.85 -1.58
N VAL A 244 19.11 4.04 -0.68
CA VAL A 244 19.33 4.52 0.68
C VAL A 244 18.65 3.56 1.63
N VAL A 245 19.34 3.19 2.70
CA VAL A 245 18.80 2.37 3.77
C VAL A 245 18.81 3.21 5.04
N VAL A 246 17.64 3.36 5.64
CA VAL A 246 17.43 3.93 6.98
C VAL A 246 16.74 2.89 7.82
N GLY A 247 16.94 2.93 9.13
CA GLY A 247 16.25 2.04 10.04
C GLY A 247 16.17 2.63 11.43
N ASP A 248 15.06 2.38 12.12
CA ASP A 248 14.78 2.87 13.47
C ASP A 248 14.95 1.77 14.54
N GLY A 249 15.41 0.58 14.13
CA GLY A 249 15.59 -0.60 14.98
C GLY A 249 14.29 -1.32 15.35
N ARG A 250 13.14 -0.90 14.81
CA ARG A 250 11.86 -1.63 14.93
C ARG A 250 11.70 -2.67 13.83
N GLU A 251 12.30 -2.42 12.68
CA GLU A 251 12.26 -3.26 11.49
C GLU A 251 13.65 -3.85 11.22
N VAL A 252 13.70 -5.13 10.84
CA VAL A 252 14.94 -5.88 10.59
C VAL A 252 15.31 -5.85 9.12
#